data_AF-A0A1H1LEY6-F1
#
_entry.id   AF-A0A1H1LEY6-F1
#
_cell.length_a   1.000
_cell.length_b   1.000
_cell.length_c   1.000
_cell.angle_alpha   90.00
_cell.angle_beta   90.00
_cell.angle_gamma   90.00
#
_symmetry.space_group_name_H-M   'P 1'
#
loop_
_entity.id
_entity.type
_entity.pdbx_description
1 polymer ?
#
loop_
_entity_poly.entity_id
_entity_poly.type
_entity_poly.pdbx_seq_one_letter_code
_entity_poly.pdbx_strand_id
1 'polypeptide(L)'
;MLRMIVGFAAAILAAAVSSATLEEHVTSKCGKYGEPEFVFSVGPASVVTGDASWLITSLEAMVASGERFKPGEILLIGPVPLKVEAASNGRLRLLEPDMKAMPFNYVDSVGATLNMVRRQKDAVQSLDANASPDFAPLHLPLLVSSDALQARVILMRRDSSLQMGTNWVLMDAESKLSADELTFRPMSVYEAMLQRPEIHDFLALPDGYSVAVSGQRDFVILKGDQTATPVKGSYLFGLQATP
;
A
#
# COMPACT_ATOMS: atom_id res chain seq x y z
N MET A 1 -60.39 -34.56 0.90
CA MET A 1 -59.68 -33.44 1.55
C MET A 1 -58.43 -33.17 0.74
N LEU A 2 -58.30 -31.94 0.25
CA LEU A 2 -57.35 -31.43 -0.75
C LEU A 2 -55.99 -31.07 -0.11
N ARG A 3 -54.94 -30.98 -0.95
CA ARG A 3 -53.62 -30.32 -0.79
C ARG A 3 -52.43 -31.27 -0.56
N MET A 4 -51.25 -31.08 -1.14
CA MET A 4 -50.75 -30.19 -2.21
C MET A 4 -49.35 -30.73 -2.52
N ILE A 5 -49.02 -30.87 -3.81
CA ILE A 5 -47.64 -31.00 -4.28
C ILE A 5 -46.99 -29.63 -4.08
N VAL A 6 -45.88 -29.54 -3.35
CA VAL A 6 -44.98 -28.37 -3.40
C VAL A 6 -43.59 -28.90 -3.71
N GLY A 7 -43.25 -28.87 -4.99
CA GLY A 7 -41.87 -28.98 -5.45
C GLY A 7 -41.14 -27.69 -5.14
N PHE A 8 -40.02 -27.80 -4.43
CA PHE A 8 -39.04 -26.72 -4.33
C PHE A 8 -38.01 -26.91 -5.44
N ALA A 9 -38.16 -26.16 -6.52
CA ALA A 9 -37.08 -25.92 -7.47
C ALA A 9 -36.11 -24.91 -6.84
N ALA A 10 -34.93 -25.36 -6.45
CA ALA A 10 -33.84 -24.47 -6.08
C ALA A 10 -33.26 -23.85 -7.36
N ALA A 11 -33.57 -22.58 -7.60
CA ALA A 11 -32.90 -21.78 -8.61
C ALA A 11 -31.51 -21.41 -8.10
N ILE A 12 -30.47 -22.01 -8.67
CA ILE A 12 -29.09 -21.57 -8.49
C ILE A 12 -28.90 -20.33 -9.36
N LEU A 13 -28.90 -19.14 -8.75
CA LEU A 13 -28.36 -17.94 -9.40
C LEU A 13 -26.84 -18.06 -9.41
N ALA A 14 -26.27 -18.45 -10.55
CA ALA A 14 -24.87 -18.20 -10.84
C ALA A 14 -24.74 -16.68 -11.08
N ALA A 15 -24.22 -15.95 -10.09
CA ALA A 15 -23.79 -14.58 -10.31
C ALA A 15 -22.65 -14.59 -11.34
N ALA A 16 -22.89 -13.99 -12.50
CA ALA A 16 -21.85 -13.75 -13.49
C ALA A 16 -20.79 -12.84 -12.87
N VAL A 17 -19.61 -13.39 -12.60
CA VAL A 17 -18.42 -12.60 -12.28
C VAL A 17 -18.10 -11.81 -13.54
N SER A 18 -18.42 -10.52 -13.55
CA SER A 18 -17.97 -9.62 -14.60
C SER A 18 -16.45 -9.65 -14.62
N SER A 19 -15.85 -10.20 -15.68
CA SER A 19 -14.41 -10.12 -15.91
C SER A 19 -14.08 -8.67 -16.23
N ALA A 20 -13.85 -7.88 -15.18
CA ALA A 20 -13.36 -6.53 -15.28
C ALA A 20 -12.11 -6.51 -16.18
N THR A 21 -12.23 -5.92 -17.37
CA THR A 21 -11.13 -5.83 -18.33
C THR A 21 -10.08 -4.87 -17.78
N LEU A 22 -8.84 -5.34 -17.65
CA LEU A 22 -7.72 -4.48 -17.31
C LEU A 22 -7.46 -3.49 -18.46
N GLU A 23 -7.27 -2.22 -18.12
CA GLU A 23 -6.85 -1.19 -19.06
C GLU A 23 -5.33 -1.22 -19.17
N GLU A 24 -4.79 -1.28 -20.40
CA GLU A 24 -3.35 -1.26 -20.65
C GLU A 24 -2.88 0.18 -20.89
N HIS A 25 -1.80 0.56 -20.21
CA HIS A 25 -1.15 1.85 -20.33
C HIS A 25 0.29 1.67 -20.80
N VAL A 26 0.78 2.62 -21.59
CA VAL A 26 2.12 2.56 -22.21
C VAL A 26 2.78 3.93 -22.12
N THR A 27 4.06 3.97 -21.79
CA THR A 27 4.87 5.19 -21.96
C THR A 27 5.10 5.48 -23.44
N SER A 28 5.50 6.71 -23.77
CA SER A 28 5.63 7.17 -25.16
C SER A 28 6.90 7.95 -25.46
N LYS A 29 7.73 8.21 -24.43
CA LYS A 29 8.90 9.07 -24.55
C LYS A 29 10.21 8.38 -24.18
N CYS A 30 10.19 7.15 -23.65
CA CYS A 30 11.41 6.46 -23.23
C CYS A 30 12.33 6.18 -24.42
N GLY A 31 11.76 5.84 -25.59
CA GLY A 31 12.51 5.56 -26.81
C GLY A 31 13.37 6.72 -27.31
N LYS A 32 13.00 7.97 -26.99
CA LYS A 32 13.80 9.17 -27.32
C LYS A 32 15.16 9.18 -26.62
N TYR A 33 15.29 8.42 -25.53
CA TYR A 33 16.50 8.29 -24.74
C TYR A 33 17.17 6.92 -24.89
N GLY A 34 16.72 6.12 -25.87
CA GLY A 34 17.28 4.80 -26.18
C GLY A 34 16.83 3.68 -25.24
N GLU A 35 15.72 3.86 -24.52
CA GLU A 35 15.16 2.87 -23.61
C GLU A 35 13.83 2.32 -24.15
N PRO A 36 13.52 1.02 -23.96
CA PRO A 36 12.20 0.50 -24.27
C PRO A 36 11.08 1.22 -23.52
N GLU A 37 9.90 1.28 -24.13
CA GLU A 37 8.71 1.79 -23.44
C GLU A 37 8.22 0.79 -22.37
N PHE A 38 7.66 1.31 -21.28
CA PHE A 38 6.98 0.53 -20.26
C PHE A 38 5.54 0.25 -20.65
N VAL A 39 5.03 -0.89 -20.21
CA VAL A 39 3.63 -1.29 -20.32
C VAL A 39 3.14 -1.85 -18.99
N PHE A 40 1.93 -1.47 -18.59
CA PHE A 40 1.33 -1.97 -17.36
C PHE A 40 -0.19 -1.95 -17.44
N SER A 41 -0.82 -2.80 -16.63
CA SER A 41 -2.27 -2.95 -16.58
C SER A 41 -2.86 -2.38 -15.30
N VAL A 42 -4.05 -1.78 -15.42
CA VAL A 42 -4.77 -1.19 -14.29
C VAL A 42 -6.21 -1.72 -14.29
N GLY A 43 -6.67 -2.17 -13.11
CA GLY A 43 -8.05 -2.61 -12.95
C GLY A 43 -9.05 -1.44 -12.96
N PRO A 44 -10.25 -1.62 -13.53
CA PRO A 44 -11.24 -0.55 -13.72
C PRO A 44 -11.84 -0.03 -12.40
N ALA A 45 -11.69 -0.76 -11.30
CA ALA A 45 -12.22 -0.39 -9.98
C ALA A 45 -11.18 0.24 -9.04
N SER A 46 -9.89 0.20 -9.38
CA SER A 46 -8.81 0.40 -8.42
C SER A 46 -8.15 1.79 -8.45
N VAL A 47 -8.28 2.54 -9.56
CA VAL A 47 -7.38 3.65 -9.86
C VAL A 47 -8.11 4.79 -10.58
N VAL A 48 -7.83 6.03 -10.18
CA VAL A 48 -8.30 7.23 -10.89
C VAL A 48 -7.36 7.46 -12.07
N THR A 49 -7.86 7.78 -13.26
CA THR A 49 -7.07 7.98 -14.51
C THR A 49 -5.82 8.87 -14.32
N GLY A 50 -5.85 9.79 -13.34
CA GLY A 50 -4.70 10.60 -12.94
C GLY A 50 -3.49 9.81 -12.42
N ASP A 51 -3.68 8.70 -11.70
CA ASP A 51 -2.57 7.94 -11.11
C ASP A 51 -1.76 7.17 -12.16
N ALA A 52 -2.44 6.58 -13.16
CA ALA A 52 -1.77 5.91 -14.28
C ALA A 52 -0.94 6.92 -15.09
N SER A 53 -1.51 8.11 -15.33
CA SER A 53 -0.81 9.22 -16.00
C SER A 53 0.40 9.71 -15.19
N TRP A 54 0.28 9.76 -13.86
CA TRP A 54 1.40 10.07 -12.97
C TRP A 54 2.52 9.03 -13.07
N LEU A 55 2.19 7.73 -13.10
CA LEU A 55 3.19 6.67 -13.25
C LEU A 55 3.90 6.74 -14.61
N ILE A 56 3.17 6.93 -15.71
CA ILE A 56 3.76 7.15 -17.04
C ILE A 56 4.77 8.29 -17.00
N THR A 57 4.36 9.44 -16.46
CA THR A 57 5.21 10.64 -16.41
C THR A 57 6.44 10.42 -15.54
N SER A 58 6.29 9.68 -14.44
CA SER A 58 7.39 9.36 -13.52
C SER A 58 8.42 8.44 -14.19
N LEU A 59 7.97 7.38 -14.86
CA LEU A 59 8.86 6.47 -15.61
C LEU A 59 9.60 7.18 -16.74
N GLU A 60 8.89 8.00 -17.51
CA GLU A 60 9.50 8.79 -18.59
C GLU A 60 10.55 9.77 -18.03
N ALA A 61 10.30 10.36 -16.86
CA ALA A 61 11.25 11.26 -16.21
C ALA A 61 12.50 10.53 -15.69
N MET A 62 12.36 9.32 -15.12
CA MET A 62 13.49 8.48 -14.70
C MET A 62 14.37 8.10 -15.89
N VAL A 63 13.76 7.70 -17.00
CA VAL A 63 14.52 7.38 -18.23
C VAL A 63 15.22 8.63 -18.79
N ALA A 64 14.53 9.77 -18.80
CA ALA A 64 15.08 11.05 -19.27
C ALA A 64 16.24 11.55 -18.39
N SER A 65 16.23 11.23 -17.08
CA SER A 65 17.34 11.55 -16.16
C SER A 65 18.53 10.61 -16.29
N GLY A 66 18.41 9.54 -17.08
CA GLY A 66 19.50 8.61 -17.39
C GLY A 66 19.33 7.22 -16.79
N GLU A 67 18.25 6.93 -16.05
CA GLU A 67 17.99 5.59 -15.54
C GLU A 67 17.70 4.60 -16.67
N ARG A 68 18.12 3.35 -16.50
CA ARG A 68 17.99 2.27 -17.48
C ARG A 68 17.53 1.02 -16.75
N PHE A 69 16.66 0.25 -17.37
CA PHE A 69 15.94 -0.85 -16.76
C PHE A 69 16.06 -2.11 -17.61
N LYS A 70 16.15 -3.25 -16.94
CA LYS A 70 16.27 -4.55 -17.59
C LYS A 70 15.22 -5.52 -17.06
N PRO A 71 14.76 -6.47 -17.90
CA PRO A 71 13.97 -7.58 -17.42
C PRO A 71 14.66 -8.32 -16.26
N GLY A 72 13.91 -8.59 -15.20
CA GLY A 72 14.37 -9.21 -13.96
C GLY A 72 14.71 -8.22 -12.84
N GLU A 73 14.80 -6.92 -13.12
CA GLU A 73 15.08 -5.89 -12.12
C GLU A 73 13.83 -5.53 -11.30
N ILE A 74 14.07 -4.93 -10.12
CA ILE A 74 13.04 -4.41 -9.24
C ILE A 74 13.06 -2.88 -9.30
N LEU A 75 11.91 -2.30 -9.60
CA LEU A 75 11.66 -0.86 -9.57
C LEU A 75 10.80 -0.53 -8.35
N LEU A 76 11.27 0.37 -7.50
CA LEU A 76 10.50 0.82 -6.34
C LEU A 76 9.59 2.00 -6.73
N ILE A 77 8.27 1.81 -6.65
CA ILE A 77 7.28 2.87 -6.83
C ILE A 77 6.57 3.11 -5.48
N GLY A 78 6.89 4.24 -4.85
CA GLY A 78 6.51 4.50 -3.46
C GLY A 78 7.04 3.38 -2.54
N PRO A 79 6.19 2.64 -1.82
CA PRO A 79 6.66 1.53 -0.99
C PRO A 79 6.80 0.20 -1.77
N VAL A 80 6.27 0.08 -3.00
CA VAL A 80 6.09 -1.23 -3.66
C VAL A 80 7.24 -1.60 -4.57
N PRO A 81 7.87 -2.78 -4.39
CA PRO A 81 8.82 -3.33 -5.34
C PRO A 81 8.10 -3.95 -6.54
N LEU A 82 8.02 -3.20 -7.64
CA LEU A 82 7.53 -3.70 -8.93
C LEU A 82 8.60 -4.53 -9.63
N LYS A 83 8.22 -5.64 -10.23
CA LYS A 83 9.12 -6.43 -11.08
C LYS A 83 9.03 -5.94 -12.51
N VAL A 84 10.18 -5.72 -13.13
CA VAL A 84 10.30 -5.41 -14.55
C VAL A 84 10.48 -6.73 -15.31
N GLU A 85 9.65 -7.00 -16.32
CA GLU A 85 9.75 -8.17 -17.18
C GLU A 85 9.79 -7.80 -18.67
N ALA A 86 10.30 -8.69 -19.50
CA ALA A 86 10.26 -8.50 -20.95
C ALA A 86 8.83 -8.78 -21.46
N ALA A 87 8.28 -7.86 -22.23
CA ALA A 87 7.05 -8.08 -23.00
C ALA A 87 7.38 -8.59 -24.42
N SER A 88 6.43 -9.29 -25.04
CA SER A 88 6.59 -9.91 -26.37
C SER A 88 6.84 -8.92 -27.52
N ASN A 89 6.57 -7.64 -27.32
CA ASN A 89 6.74 -6.56 -28.30
C ASN A 89 8.00 -5.72 -28.06
N GLY A 90 8.95 -6.21 -27.24
CA GLY A 90 10.17 -5.49 -26.91
C GLY A 90 9.99 -4.35 -25.89
N ARG A 91 8.82 -4.25 -25.25
CA ARG A 91 8.55 -3.35 -24.12
C ARG A 91 8.96 -3.97 -22.78
N LEU A 92 8.97 -3.14 -21.74
CA LEU A 92 9.15 -3.55 -20.35
C LEU A 92 7.80 -3.61 -19.64
N ARG A 93 7.39 -4.79 -19.18
CA ARG A 93 6.16 -4.99 -18.41
C ARG A 93 6.41 -4.79 -16.93
N LEU A 94 5.54 -4.06 -16.25
CA LEU A 94 5.57 -3.92 -14.79
C LEU A 94 4.57 -4.86 -14.16
N LEU A 95 5.03 -5.62 -13.17
CA LEU A 95 4.21 -6.50 -12.33
C LEU A 95 4.29 -6.07 -10.88
N GLU A 96 3.17 -6.13 -10.16
CA GLU A 96 3.11 -5.84 -8.73
C GLU A 96 2.97 -7.13 -7.88
N PRO A 97 3.34 -7.10 -6.59
CA PRO A 97 2.97 -8.16 -5.65
C PRO A 97 1.45 -8.33 -5.56
N ASP A 98 0.96 -9.56 -5.43
CA ASP A 98 -0.47 -9.88 -5.38
C ASP A 98 -1.24 -9.31 -4.17
N MET A 99 -0.52 -8.76 -3.18
CA MET A 99 -1.01 -8.26 -1.90
C MET A 99 -1.91 -9.25 -1.13
N LYS A 100 -1.66 -10.56 -1.23
CA LYS A 100 -2.53 -11.60 -0.65
C LYS A 100 -1.86 -12.53 0.34
N ALA A 101 -0.60 -12.90 0.11
CA ALA A 101 0.06 -13.94 0.89
C ALA A 101 1.57 -13.79 0.88
N MET A 102 2.25 -14.44 1.83
CA MET A 102 3.71 -14.55 1.86
C MET A 102 4.12 -16.03 1.72
N PRO A 103 5.04 -16.38 0.80
CA PRO A 103 5.65 -15.52 -0.22
C PRO A 103 4.62 -15.02 -1.24
N PHE A 104 4.78 -13.78 -1.70
CA PHE A 104 3.88 -13.18 -2.68
C PHE A 104 4.21 -13.61 -4.11
N ASN A 105 3.19 -13.59 -4.97
CA ASN A 105 3.39 -13.72 -6.42
C ASN A 105 3.34 -12.36 -7.08
N TYR A 106 4.02 -12.23 -8.23
CA TYR A 106 3.86 -11.08 -9.09
C TYR A 106 2.67 -11.27 -10.03
N VAL A 107 1.87 -10.23 -10.21
CA VAL A 107 0.68 -10.22 -11.06
C VAL A 107 0.75 -9.08 -12.08
N ASP A 108 0.13 -9.28 -13.24
CA ASP A 108 0.08 -8.29 -14.33
C ASP A 108 -0.96 -7.21 -14.03
N SER A 109 -0.60 -6.35 -13.08
CA SER A 109 -1.35 -5.20 -12.60
C SER A 109 -0.40 -4.25 -11.88
N VAL A 110 -0.74 -2.97 -11.82
CA VAL A 110 -0.15 -1.99 -10.89
C VAL A 110 -1.21 -1.27 -10.06
N GLY A 111 -2.44 -1.78 -10.06
CA GLY A 111 -3.59 -1.15 -9.40
C GLY A 111 -3.43 -1.03 -7.89
N ALA A 112 -2.94 -2.07 -7.22
CA ALA A 112 -2.73 -2.04 -5.77
C ALA A 112 -1.63 -1.06 -5.38
N THR A 113 -0.58 -1.00 -6.20
CA THR A 113 0.55 -0.08 -6.05
C THR A 113 0.09 1.37 -6.14
N LEU A 114 -0.63 1.72 -7.20
CA LEU A 114 -1.14 3.08 -7.39
C LEU A 114 -2.10 3.50 -6.28
N ASN A 115 -2.99 2.59 -5.87
CA ASN A 115 -3.91 2.82 -4.76
C ASN A 115 -3.16 3.11 -3.45
N MET A 116 -2.17 2.28 -3.11
CA MET A 116 -1.40 2.46 -1.89
C MET A 116 -0.57 3.74 -1.91
N VAL A 117 0.10 4.05 -3.02
CA VAL A 117 0.87 5.29 -3.17
C VAL A 117 -0.02 6.51 -2.97
N ARG A 118 -1.22 6.52 -3.57
CA ARG A 118 -2.17 7.62 -3.41
C ARG A 118 -2.63 7.75 -1.97
N ARG A 119 -3.12 6.67 -1.36
CA ARG A 119 -3.61 6.69 0.02
C ARG A 119 -2.56 7.17 1.01
N GLN A 120 -1.33 6.71 0.87
CA GLN A 120 -0.22 7.12 1.73
C GLN A 120 0.19 8.58 1.51
N LYS A 121 0.20 9.07 0.27
CA LYS A 121 0.38 10.51 -0.02
C LYS A 121 -0.73 11.34 0.62
N ASP A 122 -1.97 10.95 0.40
CA ASP A 122 -3.15 11.66 0.91
C ASP A 122 -3.18 11.63 2.44
N ALA A 123 -2.73 10.54 3.07
CA ALA A 123 -2.62 10.43 4.53
C ALA A 123 -1.61 11.43 5.11
N VAL A 124 -0.43 11.54 4.50
CA VAL A 124 0.60 12.52 4.89
C VAL A 124 0.08 13.94 4.69
N GLN A 125 -0.51 14.21 3.53
CA GLN A 125 -1.04 15.54 3.17
C GLN A 125 -2.27 15.95 3.98
N SER A 126 -2.96 14.99 4.60
CA SER A 126 -4.07 15.27 5.52
C SER A 126 -3.60 15.95 6.80
N LEU A 127 -2.32 15.82 7.17
CA LEU A 127 -1.73 16.44 8.37
C LEU A 127 -0.98 17.73 8.01
N ASP A 128 -0.34 17.76 6.86
CA ASP A 128 0.38 18.93 6.33
C ASP A 128 0.41 18.86 4.80
N ALA A 129 -0.28 19.79 4.14
CA ALA A 129 -0.40 19.81 2.67
C ALA A 129 0.95 19.93 1.93
N ASN A 130 1.99 20.42 2.60
CA ASN A 130 3.33 20.57 2.02
C ASN A 130 4.27 19.42 2.42
N ALA A 131 3.83 18.48 3.25
CA ALA A 131 4.66 17.36 3.66
C ALA A 131 4.80 16.35 2.51
N SER A 132 6.03 15.87 2.34
CA SER A 132 6.35 14.78 1.43
C SER A 132 6.23 13.44 2.17
N PRO A 133 5.67 12.39 1.53
CA PRO A 133 5.64 11.06 2.12
C PRO A 133 7.06 10.50 2.26
N ASP A 134 7.29 9.79 3.37
CA ASP A 134 8.50 9.01 3.63
C ASP A 134 8.11 7.53 3.63
N PHE A 135 8.05 6.95 2.43
CA PHE A 135 7.53 5.59 2.21
C PHE A 135 8.40 4.52 2.90
N ALA A 136 7.76 3.61 3.64
CA ALA A 136 8.38 2.38 4.12
C ALA A 136 8.32 1.27 3.04
N PRO A 137 9.45 0.86 2.42
CA PRO A 137 9.43 -0.16 1.37
C PRO A 137 8.94 -1.51 1.89
N LEU A 138 8.06 -2.18 1.14
CA LEU A 138 7.36 -3.39 1.58
C LEU A 138 8.30 -4.56 1.94
N HIS A 139 9.43 -4.65 1.26
CA HIS A 139 10.42 -5.72 1.43
C HIS A 139 11.37 -5.49 2.60
N LEU A 140 11.41 -4.27 3.17
CA LEU A 140 12.26 -3.96 4.31
C LEU A 140 11.57 -4.32 5.63
N PRO A 141 12.35 -4.63 6.69
CA PRO A 141 11.78 -4.96 7.98
C PRO A 141 11.29 -3.71 8.74
N LEU A 142 10.26 -3.92 9.54
CA LEU A 142 9.91 -3.12 10.72
C LEU A 142 10.06 -4.01 11.96
N LEU A 143 10.09 -3.40 13.14
CA LEU A 143 10.12 -4.14 14.40
C LEU A 143 8.71 -4.34 14.96
N VAL A 144 8.42 -5.54 15.43
CA VAL A 144 7.13 -5.89 16.01
C VAL A 144 7.35 -6.48 17.39
N SER A 145 6.70 -5.91 18.40
CA SER A 145 6.68 -6.52 19.74
C SER A 145 5.82 -7.79 19.75
N SER A 146 6.07 -8.70 20.68
CA SER A 146 5.46 -10.04 20.73
C SER A 146 3.94 -10.06 20.53
N ASP A 147 3.23 -9.11 21.14
CA ASP A 147 1.76 -9.07 21.16
C ASP A 147 1.15 -8.02 20.21
N ALA A 148 1.97 -7.25 19.50
CA ALA A 148 1.48 -6.11 18.72
C ALA A 148 0.44 -6.51 17.65
N LEU A 149 0.62 -7.67 17.02
CA LEU A 149 -0.27 -8.11 15.93
C LEU A 149 -1.62 -8.59 16.46
N GLN A 150 -1.70 -9.02 17.71
CA GLN A 150 -2.92 -9.45 18.38
C GLN A 150 -3.56 -8.32 19.19
N ALA A 151 -2.83 -7.24 19.44
CA ALA A 151 -3.27 -6.09 20.21
C ALA A 151 -4.52 -5.45 19.60
N ARG A 152 -5.44 -5.04 20.48
CA ARG A 152 -6.62 -4.27 20.07
C ARG A 152 -6.21 -2.93 19.46
N VAL A 153 -5.25 -2.25 20.09
CA VAL A 153 -4.72 -0.97 19.65
C VAL A 153 -3.23 -1.14 19.37
N ILE A 154 -2.82 -0.90 18.12
CA ILE A 154 -1.39 -0.85 17.76
C ILE A 154 -0.89 0.56 17.96
N LEU A 155 0.22 0.71 18.67
CA LEU A 155 1.05 1.89 18.62
C LEU A 155 2.15 1.70 17.57
N MET A 156 2.14 2.55 16.55
CA MET A 156 3.16 2.68 15.53
C MET A 156 4.01 3.91 15.81
N ARG A 157 5.33 3.79 15.77
CA ARG A 157 6.24 4.93 15.80
C ARG A 157 7.42 4.72 14.85
N ARG A 158 7.94 5.80 14.31
CA ARG A 158 9.25 5.79 13.67
C ARG A 158 10.32 6.13 14.73
N ASP A 159 11.36 5.33 14.82
CA ASP A 159 12.47 5.52 15.75
C ASP A 159 13.79 5.44 14.97
N SER A 160 14.29 6.61 14.61
CA SER A 160 15.53 6.77 13.84
C SER A 160 16.79 6.32 14.61
N SER A 161 16.71 6.10 15.93
CA SER A 161 17.84 5.58 16.71
C SER A 161 18.13 4.10 16.47
N LEU A 162 17.15 3.33 15.97
CA LEU A 162 17.28 1.89 15.78
C LEU A 162 18.13 1.51 14.56
N GLN A 163 18.33 2.45 13.62
CA GLN A 163 19.12 2.29 12.39
C GLN A 163 18.88 0.94 11.67
N MET A 164 17.63 0.48 11.62
CA MET A 164 17.29 -0.83 11.08
C MET A 164 16.03 -0.79 10.22
N GLY A 165 16.16 -1.30 8.99
CA GLY A 165 15.05 -1.47 8.05
C GLY A 165 14.37 -0.15 7.73
N THR A 166 13.10 -0.04 8.14
CA THR A 166 12.26 1.15 7.91
C THR A 166 12.18 2.09 9.10
N ASN A 167 12.85 1.77 10.22
CA ASN A 167 12.74 2.45 11.51
C ASN A 167 11.33 2.43 12.13
N TRP A 168 10.34 1.76 11.52
CA TRP A 168 9.03 1.59 12.13
C TRP A 168 9.07 0.52 13.23
N VAL A 169 8.35 0.81 14.31
CA VAL A 169 8.13 -0.10 15.43
C VAL A 169 6.62 -0.21 15.70
N LEU A 170 6.14 -1.44 15.84
CA LEU A 170 4.76 -1.78 16.16
C LEU A 170 4.71 -2.39 17.57
N MET A 171 3.88 -1.82 18.43
CA MET A 171 3.70 -2.23 19.82
C MET A 171 2.22 -2.37 20.16
N ASP A 172 1.94 -3.17 21.18
CA ASP A 172 0.64 -3.08 21.87
C ASP A 172 0.60 -1.75 22.65
N ALA A 173 -0.35 -0.88 22.31
CA ALA A 173 -0.51 0.41 22.98
C ALA A 173 -1.00 0.27 24.45
N GLU A 174 -1.58 -0.88 24.79
CA GLU A 174 -2.13 -1.18 26.13
C GLU A 174 -1.17 -2.05 26.96
N SER A 175 0.03 -2.33 26.45
CA SER A 175 1.04 -3.11 27.16
C SER A 175 1.38 -2.49 28.51
N LYS A 176 1.47 -3.34 29.54
CA LYS A 176 1.94 -2.96 30.88
C LYS A 176 3.46 -3.03 31.02
N LEU A 177 4.13 -3.61 30.03
CA LEU A 177 5.59 -3.71 29.99
C LEU A 177 6.16 -2.37 29.56
N SER A 178 7.27 -1.98 30.19
CA SER A 178 8.08 -0.87 29.71
C SER A 178 8.72 -1.19 28.36
N ALA A 179 9.17 -0.17 27.63
CA ALA A 179 9.79 -0.35 26.32
C ALA A 179 11.04 -1.28 26.38
N ASP A 180 11.78 -1.26 27.49
CA ASP A 180 12.98 -2.07 27.70
C ASP A 180 12.67 -3.55 28.01
N GLU A 181 11.43 -3.86 28.40
CA GLU A 181 10.97 -5.21 28.70
C GLU A 181 10.33 -5.89 27.48
N LEU A 182 10.01 -5.12 26.44
CA LEU A 182 9.44 -5.65 25.21
C LEU A 182 10.50 -6.39 24.39
N THR A 183 10.15 -7.58 23.94
CA THR A 183 10.96 -8.28 22.92
C THR A 183 10.45 -7.94 21.53
N PHE A 184 11.37 -7.59 20.65
CA PHE A 184 11.08 -7.23 19.27
C PHE A 184 11.61 -8.28 18.31
N ARG A 185 10.86 -8.54 17.25
CA ARG A 185 11.32 -9.32 16.10
C ARG A 185 11.19 -8.50 14.81
N PRO A 186 12.12 -8.64 13.85
CA PRO A 186 11.93 -8.07 12.54
C PRO A 186 10.78 -8.80 11.80
N MET A 187 9.97 -8.04 11.09
CA MET A 187 8.95 -8.52 10.17
C MET A 187 8.94 -7.61 8.94
N SER A 188 8.80 -8.17 7.74
CA SER A 188 8.65 -7.32 6.55
C SER A 188 7.41 -6.44 6.66
N VAL A 189 7.48 -5.21 6.14
CA VAL A 189 6.30 -4.32 6.07
C VAL A 189 5.14 -5.02 5.36
N TYR A 190 5.43 -5.78 4.28
CA TYR A 190 4.44 -6.58 3.56
C TYR A 190 3.69 -7.55 4.47
N GLU A 191 4.41 -8.36 5.24
CA GLU A 191 3.82 -9.34 6.15
C GLU A 191 3.02 -8.67 7.27
N ALA A 192 3.52 -7.57 7.83
CA ALA A 192 2.83 -6.81 8.85
C ALA A 192 1.49 -6.25 8.33
N MET A 193 1.48 -5.73 7.11
CA MET A 193 0.27 -5.21 6.46
C MET A 193 -0.76 -6.31 6.15
N LEU A 194 -0.34 -7.52 5.80
CA LEU A 194 -1.26 -8.65 5.62
C LEU A 194 -1.96 -9.01 6.93
N GLN A 195 -1.24 -8.96 8.05
CA GLN A 195 -1.80 -9.29 9.36
C GLN A 195 -2.62 -8.15 9.95
N ARG A 196 -2.23 -6.90 9.68
CA ARG A 196 -2.86 -5.68 10.23
C ARG A 196 -3.06 -4.65 9.12
N PRO A 197 -4.05 -4.84 8.23
CA PRO A 197 -4.27 -3.97 7.07
C PRO A 197 -4.49 -2.50 7.43
N GLU A 198 -4.97 -2.18 8.63
CA GLU A 198 -5.20 -0.80 9.08
C GLU A 198 -3.93 0.06 9.18
N ILE A 199 -2.74 -0.54 9.28
CA ILE A 199 -1.50 0.23 9.45
C ILE A 199 -1.04 0.94 8.17
N HIS A 200 -1.51 0.46 7.01
CA HIS A 200 -0.87 0.78 5.73
C HIS A 200 -0.94 2.27 5.36
N ASP A 201 -2.01 2.98 5.73
CA ASP A 201 -2.18 4.41 5.44
C ASP A 201 -1.11 5.27 6.14
N PHE A 202 -0.57 4.78 7.26
CA PHE A 202 0.33 5.54 8.13
C PHE A 202 1.83 5.27 7.88
N LEU A 203 2.16 4.22 7.12
CA LEU A 203 3.54 3.79 6.89
C LEU A 203 4.39 4.77 6.05
N ALA A 204 3.76 5.78 5.47
CA ALA A 204 4.45 6.87 4.78
C ALA A 204 4.61 8.15 5.63
N LEU A 205 4.14 8.15 6.88
CA LEU A 205 4.35 9.27 7.77
C LEU A 205 5.86 9.45 8.03
N PRO A 206 6.36 10.70 7.94
CA PRO A 206 7.76 11.03 8.25
C PRO A 206 8.13 10.75 9.71
N ASP A 207 9.42 10.88 10.02
CA ASP A 207 9.90 10.83 11.39
C ASP A 207 9.24 11.89 12.29
N GLY A 208 9.12 11.58 13.58
CA GLY A 208 8.44 12.42 14.57
C GLY A 208 6.92 12.22 14.66
N TYR A 209 6.32 11.39 13.81
CA TYR A 209 4.94 10.95 13.97
C TYR A 209 4.82 9.63 14.74
N SER A 210 3.75 9.52 15.52
CA SER A 210 3.30 8.26 16.13
C SER A 210 1.80 8.09 15.92
N VAL A 211 1.35 6.86 15.76
CA VAL A 211 -0.05 6.55 15.49
C VAL A 211 -0.50 5.44 16.42
N ALA A 212 -1.55 5.69 17.21
CA ALA A 212 -2.32 4.64 17.85
C ALA A 212 -3.51 4.32 16.94
N VAL A 213 -3.68 3.06 16.53
CA VAL A 213 -4.73 2.63 15.59
C VAL A 213 -5.47 1.41 16.11
N SER A 214 -6.80 1.44 16.01
CA SER A 214 -7.72 0.37 16.39
C SER A 214 -8.69 0.09 15.24
N GLY A 215 -8.37 -0.88 14.39
CA GLY A 215 -9.10 -1.11 13.14
C GLY A 215 -8.89 0.04 12.14
N GLN A 216 -9.71 0.12 11.09
CA GLN A 216 -9.40 0.98 9.93
C GLN A 216 -9.73 2.47 10.10
N ARG A 217 -10.54 2.85 11.09
CA ARG A 217 -11.11 4.21 11.18
C ARG A 217 -10.92 4.89 12.53
N ASP A 218 -10.53 4.15 13.56
CA ASP A 218 -10.27 4.69 14.88
C ASP A 218 -8.76 4.80 15.07
N PHE A 219 -8.26 6.03 15.09
CA PHE A 219 -6.85 6.32 15.24
C PHE A 219 -6.59 7.69 15.88
N VAL A 220 -5.47 7.79 16.58
CA VAL A 220 -4.92 9.03 17.13
C VAL A 220 -3.50 9.20 16.59
N ILE A 221 -3.20 10.39 16.06
CA ILE A 221 -1.89 10.71 15.52
C ILE A 221 -1.26 11.77 16.41
N LEU A 222 0.01 11.54 16.77
CA LEU A 222 0.84 12.49 17.49
C LEU A 222 1.99 12.94 16.58
N LYS A 223 2.39 14.21 16.69
CA LYS A 223 3.63 14.76 16.16
C LYS A 223 4.46 15.28 17.34
N GLY A 224 5.48 14.53 17.74
CA GLY A 224 6.06 14.67 19.08
C GLY A 224 4.99 14.43 20.15
N ASP A 225 4.83 15.38 21.08
CA ASP A 225 3.86 15.27 22.18
C ASP A 225 2.48 15.90 21.88
N GLN A 226 2.27 16.37 20.65
CA GLN A 226 1.05 17.07 20.27
C GLN A 226 0.17 16.22 19.38
N THR A 227 -1.15 16.22 19.64
CA THR A 227 -2.12 15.61 18.74
C THR A 227 -2.12 16.32 17.38
N ALA A 228 -1.86 15.56 16.32
CA ALA A 228 -1.93 16.01 14.95
C ALA A 228 -3.32 15.70 14.38
N THR A 229 -4.16 16.73 14.30
CA THR A 229 -5.53 16.59 13.81
C THR A 229 -5.57 16.70 12.28
N PRO A 230 -6.16 15.73 11.56
CA PRO A 230 -6.38 15.84 10.13
C PRO A 230 -7.13 17.10 9.72
N VAL A 231 -6.68 17.76 8.66
CA VAL A 231 -7.35 18.94 8.08
C VAL A 231 -8.77 18.56 7.64
N LYS A 232 -9.76 19.40 7.94
CA LYS A 232 -11.16 19.15 7.56
C LYS A 232 -11.29 18.93 6.04
N GLY A 233 -11.96 17.85 5.64
CA GLY A 233 -12.16 17.48 4.24
C GLY A 233 -10.97 16.76 3.60
N SER A 234 -9.89 16.52 4.34
CA SER A 234 -8.79 15.67 3.90
C SER A 234 -9.15 14.17 3.96
N TYR A 235 -8.26 13.34 3.44
CA TYR A 235 -8.42 11.89 3.39
C TYR A 235 -8.57 11.27 4.79
N LEU A 236 -7.64 11.53 5.71
CA LEU A 236 -7.72 11.00 7.09
C LEU A 236 -8.94 11.53 7.84
N PHE A 237 -9.33 12.79 7.60
CA PHE A 237 -10.56 13.34 8.18
C PHE A 237 -11.80 12.56 7.70
N GLY A 238 -11.87 12.25 6.40
CA GLY A 238 -12.95 11.45 5.82
C GLY A 238 -12.99 10.01 6.34
N LEU A 239 -11.84 9.40 6.59
CA LEU A 239 -11.73 8.05 7.17
C LEU A 239 -12.35 7.99 8.58
N GLN A 240 -12.12 8.99 9.42
CA GLN A 240 -12.69 9.04 10.77
C GLN A 240 -14.19 9.41 10.79
N ALA A 241 -14.65 10.20 9.82
CA ALA A 241 -16.00 10.78 9.82
C ALA A 241 -17.12 9.85 9.32
N THR A 242 -16.79 8.67 8.78
CA THR A 242 -17.78 7.75 8.20
C THR A 242 -18.09 6.61 9.17
N PRO A 243 -19.35 6.43 9.62
CA PRO A 243 -19.75 5.33 10.50
C PRO A 243 -19.62 3.95 9.84
#